data_AF-I1CPV9-F1
#
_entry.id   AF-I1CPV9-F1
#
_cell.length_a   1.000
_cell.length_b   1.000
_cell.length_c   1.000
_cell.angle_alpha   90.00
_cell.angle_beta   90.00
_cell.angle_gamma   90.00
#
_symmetry.space_group_name_H-M   'P 1'
#
loop_
_entity.id
_entity.type
_entity.pdbx_description
1 polymer ?
#
loop_
_entity_poly.entity_id
_entity_poly.type
_entity_poly.pdbx_seq_one_letter_code
_entity_poly.pdbx_strand_id
1 'polypeptide(L)'
;MAIKYHPDKNLNNQEAEEKFKKISEAYQVLSDPVLRKRYNEFGEENGIRPDGGFEIVDPEEFFKQSFGGDRFVDIIGELSMGKDMKEAMEIYGDVDPKSLTPEQKLEKEEQRKNFEKIKIANREARVQQLSAKLINKLSLYTELNDIPEEARHAAFSNIIQIEAEDLKQESHGVELLNTIGHTYFTKGNQYLGKGVAFGLGGMFHTMKEKSYILSETVGTIRSVLDAIWKGSKLEVESVLRDVCDRVLTDPTAPKETLKSRAVGLKIIGSIYQKVKTDVTPEDIPIPIHPSSP
;
A
#
# COMPACT_ATOMS: atom_id res chain seq x y z
N MET A 1 -24.34 -28.81 3.66
CA MET A 1 -23.29 -29.49 2.87
C MET A 1 -22.14 -29.99 3.73
N ALA A 2 -21.51 -29.17 4.59
CA ALA A 2 -20.33 -29.56 5.40
C ALA A 2 -20.51 -30.78 6.34
N ILE A 3 -21.70 -30.96 6.94
CA ILE A 3 -21.99 -32.11 7.83
C ILE A 3 -21.98 -33.45 7.08
N LYS A 4 -22.25 -33.45 5.76
CA LYS A 4 -22.35 -34.67 4.95
C LYS A 4 -20.98 -35.27 4.62
N TYR A 5 -19.95 -34.43 4.51
CA TYR A 5 -18.59 -34.80 4.10
C TYR A 5 -17.57 -34.72 5.25
N HIS A 6 -18.04 -34.54 6.50
CA HIS A 6 -17.15 -34.44 7.66
C HIS A 6 -16.29 -35.71 7.81
N PRO A 7 -14.98 -35.59 8.15
CA PRO A 7 -14.06 -36.72 8.27
C PRO A 7 -14.53 -37.81 9.25
N ASP A 8 -15.13 -37.41 10.38
CA ASP A 8 -15.70 -38.35 11.37
C ASP A 8 -16.80 -39.28 10.83
N LYS A 9 -17.47 -38.89 9.73
CA LYS A 9 -18.56 -39.67 9.11
C LYS A 9 -18.14 -40.38 7.83
N ASN A 10 -16.93 -40.09 7.32
CA ASN A 10 -16.42 -40.57 6.03
C ASN A 10 -14.96 -41.03 6.15
N LEU A 11 -14.69 -41.85 7.17
CA LEU A 11 -13.37 -42.42 7.42
C LEU A 11 -12.86 -43.18 6.18
N ASN A 12 -11.64 -42.86 5.73
CA ASN A 12 -10.96 -43.44 4.57
C ASN A 12 -11.62 -43.20 3.20
N ASN A 13 -12.52 -42.21 3.07
CA ASN A 13 -13.07 -41.82 1.78
C ASN A 13 -12.37 -40.56 1.23
N GLN A 14 -11.37 -40.78 0.38
CA GLN A 14 -10.57 -39.74 -0.25
C GLN A 14 -11.42 -38.71 -1.03
N GLU A 15 -12.51 -39.16 -1.67
CA GLU A 15 -13.42 -38.26 -2.40
C GLU A 15 -14.23 -37.36 -1.46
N ALA A 16 -14.58 -37.86 -0.27
CA ALA A 16 -15.27 -37.07 0.76
C ALA A 16 -14.33 -36.05 1.40
N GLU A 17 -13.06 -36.41 1.59
CA GLU A 17 -12.01 -35.51 2.08
C GLU A 17 -11.75 -34.35 1.10
N GLU A 18 -11.62 -34.65 -0.20
CA GLU A 18 -11.48 -33.63 -1.25
C GLU A 18 -12.69 -32.69 -1.33
N LYS A 19 -13.91 -33.23 -1.21
CA LYS A 19 -15.14 -32.41 -1.19
C LYS A 19 -15.23 -31.56 0.07
N PHE A 20 -14.83 -32.09 1.23
CA PHE A 20 -14.82 -31.34 2.48
C PHE A 20 -13.82 -30.18 2.43
N LYS A 21 -12.65 -30.42 1.85
CA LYS A 21 -11.61 -29.41 1.61
C LYS A 21 -12.12 -28.26 0.74
N LYS A 22 -12.66 -28.57 -0.44
CA LYS A 22 -13.27 -27.56 -1.35
C LYS A 22 -14.43 -26.79 -0.71
N ILE A 23 -15.29 -27.46 0.06
CA ILE A 23 -16.40 -26.80 0.78
C ILE A 23 -15.87 -25.84 1.84
N SER A 24 -14.78 -26.20 2.53
CA SER A 24 -14.18 -25.36 3.57
C SER A 24 -13.53 -24.11 2.99
N GLU A 25 -12.83 -24.23 1.86
CA GLU A 25 -12.27 -23.10 1.11
C GLU A 25 -13.36 -22.17 0.58
N ALA A 26 -14.37 -22.73 -0.08
CA ALA A 26 -15.52 -21.97 -0.56
C ALA A 26 -16.22 -21.26 0.60
N TYR A 27 -16.33 -21.89 1.77
CA TYR A 27 -16.90 -21.24 2.95
C TYR A 27 -16.02 -20.10 3.45
N GLN A 28 -14.70 -20.26 3.56
CA GLN A 28 -13.80 -19.17 4.00
C GLN A 28 -13.88 -17.95 3.08
N VAL A 29 -14.01 -18.17 1.77
CA VAL A 29 -14.11 -17.09 0.78
C VAL A 29 -15.52 -16.49 0.73
N LEU A 30 -16.57 -17.32 0.69
CA LEU A 30 -17.95 -16.84 0.48
C LEU A 30 -18.66 -16.40 1.77
N SER A 31 -18.17 -16.78 2.95
CA SER A 31 -18.75 -16.35 4.24
C SER A 31 -18.33 -14.94 4.64
N ASP A 32 -17.17 -14.48 4.17
CA ASP A 32 -16.67 -13.13 4.43
C ASP A 32 -17.15 -12.17 3.34
N PRO A 33 -17.90 -11.09 3.67
CA PRO A 33 -18.44 -10.17 2.67
C PRO A 33 -17.37 -9.52 1.77
N VAL A 34 -16.15 -9.32 2.29
CA VAL A 34 -15.05 -8.71 1.54
C VAL A 34 -14.42 -9.73 0.59
N LEU A 35 -14.14 -10.95 1.08
CA LEU A 35 -13.58 -12.01 0.25
C LEU A 35 -14.59 -12.50 -0.81
N ARG A 36 -15.88 -12.54 -0.47
CA ARG A 36 -16.96 -12.88 -1.39
C ARG A 36 -17.10 -11.85 -2.50
N LYS A 37 -17.08 -10.56 -2.16
CA LYS A 37 -17.12 -9.49 -3.16
C LYS A 37 -15.96 -9.64 -4.15
N ARG A 38 -14.76 -9.91 -3.65
CA ARG A 38 -13.56 -10.16 -4.50
C ARG A 38 -13.70 -11.42 -5.35
N TYR A 39 -14.16 -12.54 -4.79
CA TYR A 39 -14.41 -13.77 -5.56
C TYR A 39 -15.41 -13.54 -6.70
N ASN A 40 -16.49 -12.81 -6.42
CA ASN A 40 -17.51 -12.47 -7.41
C ASN A 40 -16.97 -11.55 -8.53
N GLU A 41 -15.97 -10.73 -8.22
CA GLU A 41 -15.35 -9.82 -9.19
C GLU A 41 -14.29 -10.51 -10.07
N PHE A 42 -13.61 -11.57 -9.57
CA PHE A 42 -12.38 -12.08 -10.20
C PHE A 42 -12.35 -13.59 -10.54
N GLY A 43 -13.29 -14.39 -10.04
CA GLY A 43 -13.41 -15.82 -10.37
C GLY A 43 -12.42 -16.76 -9.65
N GLU A 44 -12.60 -18.07 -9.84
CA GLU A 44 -11.84 -19.16 -9.18
C GLU A 44 -10.38 -19.26 -9.65
N GLU A 45 -10.10 -18.90 -10.91
CA GLU A 45 -8.75 -18.96 -11.54
C GLU A 45 -7.77 -17.92 -10.99
N ASN A 46 -8.29 -16.87 -10.33
CA ASN A 46 -7.51 -15.83 -9.66
C ASN A 46 -7.63 -15.93 -8.11
N GLY A 47 -7.99 -17.12 -7.61
CA GLY A 47 -8.36 -17.38 -6.22
C GLY A 47 -7.46 -18.41 -5.52
N ILE A 48 -7.20 -18.12 -4.25
CA ILE A 48 -6.54 -18.91 -3.19
C ILE A 48 -6.62 -20.44 -3.40
N ARG A 49 -5.46 -21.11 -3.34
CA ARG A 49 -5.38 -22.57 -3.47
C ARG A 49 -5.76 -23.34 -2.19
N PRO A 50 -6.19 -24.62 -2.35
CA PRO A 50 -6.70 -25.46 -1.28
C PRO A 50 -5.77 -25.80 -0.11
N ASP A 51 -4.46 -25.75 -0.31
CA ASP A 51 -3.46 -26.20 0.66
C ASP A 51 -2.95 -25.09 1.59
N GLY A 52 -3.52 -23.89 1.51
CA GLY A 52 -2.96 -22.72 2.18
C GLY A 52 -1.62 -22.29 1.56
N GLY A 53 -1.20 -22.94 0.47
CA GLY A 53 -0.15 -22.50 -0.41
C GLY A 53 -0.70 -21.38 -1.28
N PHE A 54 0.06 -20.29 -1.36
CA PHE A 54 -0.25 -19.25 -2.31
C PHE A 54 0.16 -19.72 -3.71
N GLU A 55 -0.80 -19.81 -4.63
CA GLU A 55 -0.57 -19.24 -5.95
C GLU A 55 -0.96 -17.78 -5.79
N ILE A 56 -0.02 -16.95 -5.32
CA ILE A 56 -0.28 -15.51 -5.26
C ILE A 56 -0.53 -15.14 -6.72
N VAL A 57 -1.75 -14.72 -7.06
CA VAL A 57 -1.93 -13.72 -8.12
C VAL A 57 -0.84 -12.70 -7.86
N ASP A 58 0.12 -12.59 -8.78
CA ASP A 58 1.37 -11.86 -8.62
C ASP A 58 1.14 -10.68 -7.67
N PRO A 59 1.83 -10.58 -6.51
CA PRO A 59 1.59 -9.51 -5.56
C PRO A 59 1.52 -8.14 -6.26
N GLU A 60 2.34 -7.94 -7.30
CA GLU A 60 2.34 -6.76 -8.17
C GLU A 60 0.98 -6.53 -8.87
N GLU A 61 0.37 -7.58 -9.42
CA GLU A 61 -0.96 -7.55 -10.05
C GLU A 61 -2.07 -7.32 -9.02
N PHE A 62 -2.02 -8.01 -7.87
CA PHE A 62 -2.93 -7.75 -6.76
C PHE A 62 -2.87 -6.28 -6.32
N PHE A 63 -1.68 -5.68 -6.29
CA PHE A 63 -1.51 -4.27 -5.97
C PHE A 63 -2.07 -3.35 -7.04
N LYS A 64 -1.72 -3.59 -8.30
CA LYS A 64 -2.21 -2.81 -9.44
C LYS A 64 -3.74 -2.79 -9.47
N GLN A 65 -4.36 -3.93 -9.21
CA GLN A 65 -5.80 -4.13 -9.18
C GLN A 65 -6.46 -3.57 -7.90
N SER A 66 -5.84 -3.77 -6.74
CA SER A 66 -6.39 -3.32 -5.45
C SER A 66 -6.29 -1.81 -5.25
N PHE A 67 -5.21 -1.17 -5.70
CA PHE A 67 -4.94 0.25 -5.42
C PHE A 67 -5.22 1.17 -6.62
N GLY A 68 -5.74 0.65 -7.74
CA GLY A 68 -6.02 1.46 -8.92
C GLY A 68 -4.75 2.13 -9.46
N GLY A 69 -3.70 1.30 -9.61
CA GLY A 69 -2.32 1.75 -9.55
C GLY A 69 -1.91 2.79 -10.59
N ASP A 70 -2.42 2.69 -11.82
CA ASP A 70 -1.90 3.46 -12.95
C ASP A 70 -2.07 4.97 -12.75
N ARG A 71 -3.12 5.40 -12.04
CA ARG A 71 -3.40 6.83 -11.82
C ARG A 71 -2.63 7.45 -10.66
N PHE A 72 -2.23 6.64 -9.69
CA PHE A 72 -1.42 7.09 -8.56
C PHE A 72 0.09 6.96 -8.81
N VAL A 73 0.53 6.26 -9.87
CA VAL A 73 1.96 6.09 -10.22
C VAL A 73 2.71 7.43 -10.28
N ASP A 74 2.07 8.51 -10.73
CA ASP A 74 2.71 9.83 -10.77
C ASP A 74 2.92 10.49 -9.40
N ILE A 75 2.20 10.02 -8.37
CA ILE A 75 2.24 10.57 -7.01
C ILE A 75 3.04 9.67 -6.08
N ILE A 76 2.75 8.37 -6.10
CA ILE A 76 3.34 7.40 -5.20
C ILE A 76 4.38 6.52 -5.89
N GLY A 77 4.38 6.36 -7.21
CA GLY A 77 5.23 5.40 -7.94
C GLY A 77 4.77 3.94 -7.79
N GLU A 78 5.43 3.03 -8.48
CA GLU A 78 5.13 1.59 -8.36
C GLU A 78 5.51 1.07 -6.97
N LEU A 79 4.58 0.38 -6.32
CA LEU A 79 4.77 -0.22 -5.00
C LEU A 79 5.66 -1.46 -5.11
N SER A 80 6.64 -1.58 -4.21
CA SER A 80 7.58 -2.71 -4.21
C SER A 80 7.27 -3.77 -3.16
N MET A 81 6.40 -3.51 -2.17
CA MET A 81 6.15 -4.43 -1.05
C MET A 81 5.88 -5.88 -1.46
N GLY A 82 5.07 -6.09 -2.49
CA GLY A 82 4.73 -7.42 -2.99
C GLY A 82 5.95 -8.16 -3.54
N LYS A 83 6.69 -7.49 -4.42
CA LYS A 83 7.94 -7.98 -5.00
C LYS A 83 9.00 -8.24 -3.94
N ASP A 84 9.21 -7.27 -3.05
CA ASP A 84 10.19 -7.34 -1.97
C ASP A 84 9.88 -8.51 -1.04
N MET A 85 8.61 -8.75 -0.72
CA MET A 85 8.20 -9.87 0.12
C MET A 85 8.43 -11.21 -0.58
N LYS A 86 8.09 -11.33 -1.87
CA LYS A 86 8.34 -12.53 -2.67
C LYS A 86 9.84 -12.86 -2.72
N GLU A 87 10.67 -11.89 -3.09
CA GLU A 87 12.11 -12.07 -3.19
C GLU A 87 12.74 -12.35 -1.81
N ALA A 88 12.24 -11.70 -0.75
CA ALA A 88 12.63 -12.05 0.61
C ALA A 88 12.24 -13.48 0.99
N MET A 89 11.05 -13.96 0.64
CA MET A 89 10.65 -15.35 0.91
C MET A 89 11.51 -16.37 0.14
N GLU A 90 11.96 -16.04 -1.08
CA GLU A 90 12.89 -16.90 -1.83
C GLU A 90 14.28 -16.95 -1.17
N ILE A 91 14.79 -15.82 -0.67
CA ILE A 91 16.10 -15.74 0.01
C ILE A 91 16.06 -16.38 1.41
N TYR A 92 15.03 -16.04 2.20
CA TYR A 92 14.89 -16.37 3.62
C TYR A 92 13.96 -17.54 3.93
N GLY A 93 13.27 -18.11 2.93
CA GLY A 93 12.33 -19.22 3.09
C GLY A 93 12.97 -20.46 3.75
N ASP A 94 12.11 -21.37 4.23
CA ASP A 94 12.36 -22.50 5.15
C ASP A 94 13.53 -23.42 4.76
N VAL A 95 14.75 -22.90 4.85
CA VAL A 95 15.97 -23.69 4.80
C VAL A 95 16.57 -23.65 6.19
N ASP A 96 16.57 -24.81 6.86
CA ASP A 96 17.24 -24.96 8.15
C ASP A 96 18.69 -24.43 8.03
N PRO A 97 19.08 -23.39 8.78
CA PRO A 97 20.42 -22.82 8.71
C PRO A 97 21.53 -23.85 9.00
N LYS A 98 21.18 -24.97 9.64
CA LYS A 98 22.08 -26.10 9.92
C LYS A 98 22.20 -27.09 8.77
N SER A 99 21.27 -27.11 7.80
CA SER A 99 21.32 -27.98 6.62
C SER A 99 22.13 -27.37 5.46
N LEU A 100 22.43 -26.07 5.52
CA LEU A 100 23.19 -25.34 4.50
C LEU A 100 24.70 -25.63 4.56
N THR A 101 25.31 -25.91 3.40
CA THR A 101 26.77 -25.95 3.25
C THR A 101 27.40 -24.55 3.43
N PRO A 102 28.71 -24.44 3.72
CA PRO A 102 29.39 -23.15 3.77
C PRO A 102 29.24 -22.32 2.49
N GLU A 103 29.25 -22.98 1.33
CA GLU A 103 29.09 -22.34 0.02
C GLU A 103 27.69 -21.75 -0.16
N GLN A 104 26.64 -22.51 0.17
CA GLN A 104 25.26 -22.02 0.10
C GLN A 104 24.98 -20.87 1.07
N LYS A 105 25.67 -20.84 2.23
CA LYS A 105 25.59 -19.72 3.17
C LYS A 105 26.18 -18.43 2.60
N LEU A 106 27.33 -18.52 1.93
CA LEU A 106 27.97 -17.38 1.28
C LEU A 106 27.11 -16.87 0.12
N GLU A 107 26.57 -17.76 -0.70
CA GLU A 107 25.69 -17.42 -1.81
C GLU A 107 24.43 -16.68 -1.32
N LYS A 108 23.74 -17.21 -0.30
CA LYS A 108 22.58 -16.54 0.30
C LYS A 108 22.92 -15.19 0.92
N GLU A 109 24.10 -15.06 1.54
CA GLU A 109 24.57 -13.78 2.07
C GLU A 109 24.82 -12.75 0.95
N GLU A 110 25.39 -13.18 -0.17
CA GLU A 110 25.62 -12.33 -1.34
C GLU A 110 24.30 -11.92 -2.00
N GLN A 111 23.38 -12.87 -2.21
CA GLN A 111 22.02 -12.60 -2.71
C GLN A 111 21.31 -11.57 -1.82
N ARG A 112 21.40 -11.72 -0.49
CA ARG A 112 20.85 -10.75 0.46
C ARG A 112 21.45 -9.35 0.30
N LYS A 113 22.78 -9.25 0.19
CA LYS A 113 23.45 -7.95 0.00
C LYS A 113 23.05 -7.31 -1.32
N ASN A 114 22.93 -8.11 -2.38
CA ASN A 114 22.51 -7.62 -3.69
C ASN A 114 21.05 -7.15 -3.67
N PHE A 115 20.15 -7.94 -3.06
CA PHE A 115 18.74 -7.59 -2.90
C PHE A 115 18.56 -6.27 -2.16
N GLU A 116 19.19 -6.10 -0.99
CA GLU A 116 19.14 -4.85 -0.23
C GLU A 116 19.67 -3.66 -1.02
N LYS A 117 20.78 -3.86 -1.76
CA LYS A 117 21.37 -2.82 -2.61
C LYS A 117 20.43 -2.40 -3.73
N ILE A 118 19.79 -3.36 -4.42
CA ILE A 118 18.83 -3.11 -5.49
C ILE A 118 17.60 -2.40 -4.94
N LYS A 119 17.07 -2.83 -3.80
CA LYS A 119 15.92 -2.20 -3.14
C LYS A 119 16.19 -0.73 -2.81
N ILE A 120 17.35 -0.43 -2.23
CA ILE A 120 17.75 0.95 -1.91
C ILE A 120 17.88 1.78 -3.20
N ALA A 121 18.53 1.25 -4.24
CA ALA A 121 18.70 1.94 -5.51
C ALA A 121 17.37 2.23 -6.21
N ASN A 122 16.45 1.25 -6.26
CA ASN A 122 15.12 1.41 -6.84
C ASN A 122 14.31 2.47 -6.08
N ARG A 123 14.38 2.45 -4.75
CA ARG A 123 13.72 3.44 -3.90
C ARG A 123 14.26 4.85 -4.14
N GLU A 124 15.57 5.03 -4.24
CA GLU A 124 16.17 6.33 -4.55
C GLU A 124 15.76 6.83 -5.94
N ALA A 125 15.78 5.96 -6.95
CA ALA A 125 15.34 6.31 -8.31
C ALA A 125 13.87 6.75 -8.34
N ARG A 126 12.99 6.02 -7.64
CA ARG A 126 11.58 6.38 -7.50
C ARG A 126 11.40 7.72 -6.79
N VAL A 127 12.08 7.95 -5.66
CA VAL A 127 12.02 9.23 -4.94
C VAL A 127 12.48 10.38 -5.83
N GLN A 128 13.57 10.21 -6.57
CA GLN A 128 14.06 11.23 -7.51
C GLN A 128 13.03 11.58 -8.58
N GLN A 129 12.42 10.58 -9.22
CA GLN A 129 11.40 10.77 -10.25
C GLN A 129 10.15 11.46 -9.70
N LEU A 130 9.64 11.01 -8.56
CA LEU A 130 8.45 11.57 -7.92
C LEU A 130 8.69 12.99 -7.41
N SER A 131 9.88 13.29 -6.89
CA SER A 131 10.24 14.67 -6.53
C SER A 131 10.23 15.61 -7.72
N ALA A 132 10.71 15.17 -8.89
CA ALA A 132 10.64 15.99 -10.10
C ALA A 132 9.18 16.25 -10.53
N LYS A 133 8.33 15.21 -10.50
CA LYS A 133 6.89 15.35 -10.79
C LYS A 133 6.19 16.28 -9.81
N LEU A 134 6.48 16.15 -8.52
CA LEU A 134 5.91 17.02 -7.48
C LEU A 134 6.38 18.47 -7.63
N ILE A 135 7.66 18.71 -7.98
CA ILE A 135 8.16 20.06 -8.26
C ILE A 135 7.40 20.68 -9.43
N ASN A 136 7.22 19.93 -10.53
CA ASN A 136 6.46 20.40 -11.70
C ASN A 136 5.01 20.73 -11.33
N LYS A 137 4.37 19.88 -10.51
CA LYS A 137 3.01 20.14 -10.04
C LYS A 137 2.92 21.39 -9.15
N LEU A 138 3.89 21.57 -8.24
CA LEU A 138 3.95 22.75 -7.38
C LEU A 138 4.32 24.01 -8.16
N SER A 139 4.93 23.91 -9.34
CA SER A 139 5.26 25.07 -10.16
C SER A 139 4.01 25.85 -10.58
N LEU A 140 2.89 25.16 -10.78
CA LEU A 140 1.56 25.74 -11.01
C LEU A 140 1.13 26.72 -9.90
N TYR A 141 1.67 26.54 -8.69
CA TYR A 141 1.50 27.48 -7.59
C TYR A 141 2.69 28.45 -7.49
N THR A 142 3.94 27.97 -7.53
CA THR A 142 5.10 28.82 -7.23
C THR A 142 5.47 29.82 -8.33
N GLU A 143 5.00 29.64 -9.57
CA GLU A 143 5.31 30.54 -10.69
C GLU A 143 4.29 31.68 -10.83
N LEU A 144 3.14 31.61 -10.15
CA LEU A 144 2.07 32.61 -10.21
C LEU A 144 2.23 33.71 -9.15
N ASN A 145 3.45 34.24 -8.98
CA ASN A 145 3.75 35.24 -7.95
C ASN A 145 3.19 36.64 -8.26
N ASP A 146 2.90 36.92 -9.54
CA ASP A 146 2.38 38.21 -9.99
C ASP A 146 0.85 38.36 -9.77
N ILE A 147 0.17 37.29 -9.39
CA ILE A 147 -1.26 37.26 -9.11
C ILE A 147 -1.48 37.36 -7.58
N PRO A 148 -2.52 38.08 -7.11
CA PRO A 148 -2.89 38.11 -5.69
C PRO A 148 -2.95 36.71 -5.08
N GLU A 149 -2.46 36.59 -3.86
CA GLU A 149 -2.29 35.31 -3.18
C GLU A 149 -3.60 34.52 -3.12
N GLU A 150 -4.72 35.17 -2.84
CA GLU A 150 -6.05 34.56 -2.76
C GLU A 150 -6.48 33.95 -4.11
N ALA A 151 -6.23 34.67 -5.21
CA ALA A 151 -6.57 34.20 -6.55
C ALA A 151 -5.67 33.03 -6.97
N ARG A 152 -4.37 33.08 -6.64
CA ARG A 152 -3.45 31.96 -6.83
C ARG A 152 -3.89 30.73 -6.03
N HIS A 153 -4.26 30.90 -4.76
CA HIS A 153 -4.76 29.80 -3.91
C HIS A 153 -6.02 29.18 -4.48
N ALA A 154 -6.98 30.00 -4.91
CA ALA A 154 -8.23 29.51 -5.49
C ALA A 154 -7.99 28.73 -6.80
N ALA A 155 -7.18 29.26 -7.71
CA ALA A 155 -6.87 28.60 -8.97
C ALA A 155 -6.19 27.24 -8.75
N PHE A 156 -5.16 27.21 -7.90
CA PHE A 156 -4.47 25.96 -7.58
C PHE A 156 -5.39 24.96 -6.87
N SER A 157 -6.20 25.42 -5.92
CA SER A 157 -7.16 24.55 -5.22
C SER A 157 -8.17 23.90 -6.17
N ASN A 158 -8.67 24.65 -7.15
CA ASN A 158 -9.61 24.12 -8.15
C ASN A 158 -8.98 23.02 -9.00
N ILE A 159 -7.73 23.20 -9.43
CA ILE A 159 -6.98 22.19 -10.19
C ILE A 159 -6.84 20.91 -9.36
N ILE A 160 -6.43 21.04 -8.10
CA ILE A 160 -6.23 19.89 -7.22
C ILE A 160 -7.55 19.22 -6.85
N GLN A 161 -8.65 19.97 -6.73
CA GLN A 161 -9.96 19.41 -6.47
C GLN A 161 -10.45 18.56 -7.63
N ILE A 162 -10.30 19.04 -8.88
CA ILE A 162 -10.66 18.26 -10.08
C ILE A 162 -9.87 16.94 -10.12
N GLU A 163 -8.57 17.02 -9.89
CA GLU A 163 -7.71 15.83 -9.85
C GLU A 163 -8.11 14.87 -8.71
N ALA A 164 -8.46 15.39 -7.53
CA ALA A 164 -8.91 14.58 -6.41
C ALA A 164 -10.22 13.84 -6.70
N GLU A 165 -11.20 14.51 -7.35
CA GLU A 165 -12.46 13.87 -7.77
C GLU A 165 -12.24 12.77 -8.80
N ASP A 166 -11.24 12.95 -9.65
CA ASP A 166 -10.86 11.98 -10.67
C ASP A 166 -10.15 10.77 -10.04
N LEU A 167 -9.13 11.00 -9.22
CA LEU A 167 -8.38 9.96 -8.49
C LEU A 167 -9.24 9.16 -7.51
N LYS A 168 -10.30 9.77 -6.97
CA LYS A 168 -11.25 9.13 -6.07
C LYS A 168 -11.96 7.94 -6.72
N GLN A 169 -12.12 7.93 -8.05
CA GLN A 169 -12.83 6.88 -8.77
C GLN A 169 -12.05 5.55 -8.83
N GLU A 170 -10.76 5.58 -8.50
CA GLU A 170 -9.94 4.37 -8.41
C GLU A 170 -10.32 3.47 -7.23
N SER A 171 -10.03 2.17 -7.38
CA SER A 171 -10.12 1.21 -6.28
C SER A 171 -9.29 1.69 -5.08
N HIS A 172 -9.96 1.92 -3.94
CA HIS A 172 -9.36 2.48 -2.73
C HIS A 172 -8.76 3.91 -2.90
N GLY A 173 -9.14 4.63 -3.96
CA GLY A 173 -8.63 5.98 -4.26
C GLY A 173 -8.86 6.98 -3.11
N VAL A 174 -10.00 6.91 -2.42
CA VAL A 174 -10.29 7.73 -1.23
C VAL A 174 -9.28 7.49 -0.09
N GLU A 175 -8.92 6.24 0.20
CA GLU A 175 -7.97 5.93 1.27
C GLU A 175 -6.55 6.38 0.90
N LEU A 176 -6.16 6.18 -0.36
CA LEU A 176 -4.88 6.66 -0.88
C LEU A 176 -4.79 8.18 -0.83
N LEU A 177 -5.80 8.89 -1.33
CA LEU A 177 -5.88 10.36 -1.25
C LEU A 177 -5.76 10.83 0.20
N ASN A 178 -6.48 10.22 1.14
CA ASN A 178 -6.36 10.58 2.55
C ASN A 178 -4.95 10.35 3.11
N THR A 179 -4.30 9.25 2.75
CA THR A 179 -2.92 8.91 3.18
C THR A 179 -1.88 9.89 2.60
N ILE A 180 -1.97 10.16 1.29
CA ILE A 180 -1.14 11.15 0.60
C ILE A 180 -1.37 12.53 1.20
N GLY A 181 -2.64 12.88 1.38
CA GLY A 181 -3.07 14.18 1.86
C GLY A 181 -2.56 14.48 3.27
N HIS A 182 -2.66 13.50 4.16
CA HIS A 182 -2.10 13.59 5.51
C HIS A 182 -0.59 13.83 5.49
N THR A 183 0.13 13.09 4.64
CA THR A 183 1.60 13.21 4.53
C THR A 183 1.98 14.60 4.01
N TYR A 184 1.39 15.05 2.90
CA TYR A 184 1.67 16.36 2.31
C TYR A 184 1.33 17.52 3.26
N PHE A 185 0.17 17.46 3.91
CA PHE A 185 -0.23 18.49 4.88
C PHE A 185 0.73 18.54 6.08
N THR A 186 1.10 17.38 6.61
CA THR A 186 2.04 17.29 7.73
C THR A 186 3.41 17.84 7.35
N LYS A 187 3.98 17.43 6.21
CA LYS A 187 5.30 17.89 5.76
C LYS A 187 5.30 19.39 5.44
N GLY A 188 4.27 19.89 4.78
CA GLY A 188 4.12 21.33 4.51
C GLY A 188 4.00 22.15 5.79
N ASN A 189 3.22 21.70 6.79
CA ASN A 189 3.13 22.36 8.09
C ASN A 189 4.44 22.29 8.88
N GLN A 190 5.11 21.13 8.89
CA GLN A 190 6.41 20.98 9.56
C GLN A 190 7.44 21.96 9.02
N TYR A 191 7.48 22.17 7.70
CA TYR A 191 8.39 23.13 7.08
C TYR A 191 8.05 24.58 7.42
N LEU A 192 6.76 24.93 7.50
CA LEU A 192 6.30 26.30 7.77
C LEU A 192 6.27 26.66 9.26
N GLY A 193 6.23 25.66 10.15
CA GLY A 193 6.27 25.83 11.59
C GLY A 193 7.62 26.35 12.06
N LYS A 194 7.63 27.38 12.90
CA LYS A 194 8.84 27.82 13.62
C LYS A 194 9.07 26.88 14.82
N GLY A 195 9.91 25.87 14.65
CA GLY A 195 10.53 25.14 15.76
C GLY A 195 10.35 23.63 15.74
N VAL A 196 11.48 22.95 15.50
CA VAL A 196 12.02 21.74 16.15
C VAL A 196 12.58 20.74 15.12
N ALA A 197 13.91 20.65 15.15
CA ALA A 197 14.79 19.62 14.57
C ALA A 197 14.87 19.50 13.04
N PHE A 198 15.60 20.44 12.43
CA PHE A 198 16.21 20.30 11.12
C PHE A 198 17.47 19.41 11.25
N GLY A 199 17.46 18.22 10.64
CA GLY A 199 18.65 17.38 10.45
C GLY A 199 18.71 16.12 11.33
N LEU A 200 18.71 14.95 10.68
CA LEU A 200 19.35 13.69 11.13
C LEU A 200 19.12 13.18 12.58
N GLY A 201 18.17 13.71 13.34
CA GLY A 201 18.01 13.43 14.78
C GLY A 201 16.76 12.67 15.21
N GLY A 202 15.85 12.33 14.29
CA GLY A 202 14.56 11.70 14.61
C GLY A 202 14.41 10.24 14.16
N MET A 203 15.43 9.64 13.52
CA MET A 203 15.30 8.33 12.85
C MET A 203 15.74 7.11 13.68
N PHE A 204 16.09 7.27 14.96
CA PHE A 204 16.63 6.18 15.78
C PHE A 204 15.95 5.98 17.14
N HIS A 205 14.63 6.11 17.23
CA HIS A 205 13.80 5.53 18.30
C HIS A 205 12.38 5.48 17.70
N THR A 206 11.79 4.36 17.30
CA THR A 206 11.61 3.08 18.01
C THR A 206 11.45 1.95 16.98
N MET A 207 12.55 1.30 16.60
CA MET A 207 12.51 -0.04 15.98
C MET A 207 13.01 -1.10 16.98
N LYS A 208 12.63 -0.95 18.26
CA LYS A 208 12.92 -1.94 19.31
C LYS A 208 11.69 -2.62 19.91
N GLU A 209 10.49 -2.33 19.43
CA GLU A 209 9.28 -3.04 19.84
C GLU A 209 8.38 -3.29 18.63
N LYS A 210 8.69 -4.35 17.89
CA LYS A 210 7.73 -5.21 17.16
C LYS A 210 8.41 -6.46 16.60
N SER A 211 9.27 -7.09 17.41
CA SER A 211 9.74 -8.47 17.20
C SER A 211 8.64 -9.52 17.48
N TYR A 212 7.37 -9.11 17.60
CA TYR A 212 6.24 -9.97 17.90
C TYR A 212 5.38 -10.31 16.67
N ILE A 213 5.77 -9.84 15.48
CA ILE A 213 5.17 -10.34 14.24
C ILE A 213 6.11 -11.42 13.72
N LEU A 214 5.95 -12.65 14.21
CA LEU A 214 6.25 -13.93 13.53
C LEU A 214 6.40 -15.05 14.57
N SER A 215 5.28 -15.69 14.91
CA SER A 215 5.20 -17.16 15.03
C SER A 215 3.79 -17.68 15.32
N GLU A 216 2.85 -16.86 15.82
CA GLU A 216 1.50 -17.33 16.16
C GLU A 216 0.38 -16.93 15.19
N THR A 217 0.71 -16.29 14.06
CA THR A 217 -0.31 -15.86 13.06
C THR A 217 -0.05 -16.49 11.69
N VAL A 218 0.08 -17.81 11.64
CA VAL A 218 -0.06 -18.55 10.39
C VAL A 218 -1.39 -19.30 10.47
N GLY A 219 -2.35 -18.91 9.62
CA GLY A 219 -3.59 -19.68 9.51
C GLY A 219 -4.68 -19.10 8.61
N THR A 220 -4.74 -17.79 8.37
CA THR A 220 -5.82 -17.21 7.54
C THR A 220 -5.29 -16.26 6.47
N ILE A 221 -5.74 -16.46 5.22
CA ILE A 221 -5.38 -15.61 4.08
C ILE A 221 -5.66 -14.12 4.35
N ARG A 222 -6.75 -13.83 5.08
CA ARG A 222 -7.11 -12.46 5.49
C ARG A 222 -5.98 -11.75 6.25
N SER A 223 -5.32 -12.44 7.17
CA SER A 223 -4.26 -11.85 8.00
C SER A 223 -3.02 -11.48 7.17
N VAL A 224 -2.70 -12.29 6.15
CA VAL A 224 -1.58 -12.02 5.24
C VAL A 224 -1.91 -10.83 4.34
N LEU A 225 -3.12 -10.79 3.76
CA LEU A 225 -3.56 -9.65 2.95
C LEU A 225 -3.58 -8.34 3.75
N ASP A 226 -4.02 -8.37 5.00
CA ASP A 226 -4.00 -7.21 5.89
C ASP A 226 -2.56 -6.75 6.19
N ALA A 227 -1.61 -7.67 6.31
CA ALA A 227 -0.19 -7.34 6.51
C ALA A 227 0.41 -6.69 5.25
N ILE A 228 0.15 -7.25 4.08
CA ILE A 228 0.55 -6.74 2.76
C ILE A 228 0.00 -5.32 2.56
N TRP A 229 -1.29 -5.11 2.86
CA TRP A 229 -1.94 -3.80 2.81
C TRP A 229 -1.25 -2.78 3.71
N LYS A 230 -1.07 -3.11 4.99
CA LYS A 230 -0.42 -2.24 5.98
C LYS A 230 1.03 -1.93 5.60
N GLY A 231 1.77 -2.92 5.13
CA GLY A 231 3.13 -2.75 4.64
C GLY A 231 3.20 -1.73 3.50
N SER A 232 2.28 -1.85 2.54
CA SER A 232 2.24 -0.96 1.38
C SER A 232 1.82 0.45 1.74
N LYS A 233 0.89 0.62 2.67
CA LYS A 233 0.54 1.92 3.22
C LYS A 233 1.75 2.60 3.88
N LEU A 234 2.52 1.85 4.67
CA LEU A 234 3.76 2.35 5.28
C LEU A 234 4.81 2.70 4.21
N GLU A 235 4.90 1.92 3.13
CA GLU A 235 5.77 2.22 2.00
C GLU A 235 5.38 3.53 1.32
N VAL A 236 4.08 3.72 1.01
CA VAL A 236 3.55 4.98 0.45
C VAL A 236 3.90 6.16 1.34
N GLU A 237 3.58 6.09 2.64
CA GLU A 237 3.88 7.16 3.59
C GLU A 237 5.39 7.43 3.69
N SER A 238 6.21 6.40 3.61
CA SER A 238 7.67 6.54 3.68
C SER A 238 8.25 7.18 2.43
N VAL A 239 7.83 6.75 1.23
CA VAL A 239 8.28 7.33 -0.05
C VAL A 239 7.82 8.78 -0.15
N LEU A 240 6.57 9.10 0.19
CA LEU A 240 6.06 10.47 0.12
C LEU A 240 6.78 11.41 1.08
N ARG A 241 7.16 10.95 2.28
CA ARG A 241 7.99 11.73 3.20
C ARG A 241 9.34 12.09 2.58
N ASP A 242 10.05 11.11 2.02
CA ASP A 242 11.35 11.33 1.37
C ASP A 242 11.23 12.27 0.17
N VAL A 243 10.17 12.09 -0.64
CA VAL A 243 9.84 12.98 -1.76
C VAL A 243 9.61 14.41 -1.28
N CYS A 244 8.81 14.62 -0.23
CA CYS A 244 8.56 15.94 0.33
C CYS A 244 9.82 16.57 0.91
N ASP A 245 10.64 15.79 1.63
CA ASP A 245 11.90 16.26 2.18
C ASP A 245 12.84 16.74 1.06
N ARG A 246 12.99 15.95 -0.01
CA ARG A 246 13.80 16.35 -1.18
C ARG A 246 13.28 17.62 -1.84
N VAL A 247 11.95 17.77 -1.99
CA VAL A 247 11.33 18.95 -2.62
C VAL A 247 11.46 20.21 -1.76
N LEU A 248 11.38 20.07 -0.43
CA LEU A 248 11.39 21.16 0.54
C LEU A 248 12.81 21.54 1.01
N THR A 249 13.81 20.69 0.79
CA THR A 249 15.21 20.93 1.13
C THR A 249 16.13 21.04 -0.10
N ASP A 250 15.54 21.14 -1.30
CA ASP A 250 16.23 21.34 -2.56
C ASP A 250 17.18 22.56 -2.50
N PRO A 251 18.51 22.33 -2.54
CA PRO A 251 19.50 23.39 -2.37
C PRO A 251 19.57 24.34 -3.58
N THR A 252 18.97 23.96 -4.71
CA THR A 252 18.97 24.77 -5.93
C THR A 252 17.83 25.80 -5.96
N ALA A 253 16.81 25.64 -5.10
CA ALA A 253 15.65 26.51 -5.05
C ALA A 253 15.81 27.65 -4.02
N PRO A 254 15.40 28.89 -4.35
CA PRO A 254 15.36 29.98 -3.38
C PRO A 254 14.47 29.66 -2.18
N LYS A 255 14.81 30.21 -1.00
CA LYS A 255 14.05 29.99 0.24
C LYS A 255 12.57 30.36 0.12
N GLU A 256 12.24 31.42 -0.62
CA GLU A 256 10.84 31.81 -0.85
C GLU A 256 10.11 30.79 -1.73
N THR A 257 10.77 30.23 -2.75
CA THR A 257 10.22 29.11 -3.54
C THR A 257 9.96 27.89 -2.67
N LEU A 258 10.87 27.54 -1.75
CA LEU A 258 10.68 26.41 -0.83
C LEU A 258 9.50 26.63 0.13
N LYS A 259 9.31 27.85 0.64
CA LYS A 259 8.12 28.20 1.42
C LYS A 259 6.84 28.09 0.59
N SER A 260 6.83 28.60 -0.64
CA SER A 260 5.67 28.47 -1.54
C SER A 260 5.37 27.02 -1.89
N ARG A 261 6.39 26.17 -2.08
CA ARG A 261 6.23 24.70 -2.23
C ARG A 261 5.55 24.10 -1.00
N ALA A 262 5.96 24.49 0.21
CA ALA A 262 5.33 24.02 1.45
C ALA A 262 3.86 24.45 1.59
N VAL A 263 3.53 25.68 1.15
CA VAL A 263 2.13 26.15 1.10
C VAL A 263 1.33 25.34 0.08
N GLY A 264 1.85 25.15 -1.13
CA GLY A 264 1.23 24.31 -2.15
C GLY A 264 0.97 22.88 -1.65
N LEU A 265 1.95 22.26 -0.97
CA LEU A 265 1.78 20.94 -0.35
C LEU A 265 0.66 20.92 0.69
N LYS A 266 0.50 21.96 1.51
CA LYS A 266 -0.62 22.05 2.45
C LYS A 266 -1.96 22.14 1.76
N ILE A 267 -2.05 22.87 0.65
CA ILE A 267 -3.29 22.99 -0.14
C ILE A 267 -3.67 21.62 -0.67
N ILE A 268 -2.74 20.92 -1.33
CA ILE A 268 -2.98 19.56 -1.83
C ILE A 268 -3.40 18.65 -0.68
N GLY A 269 -2.61 18.68 0.40
CA GLY A 269 -2.84 17.85 1.57
C GLY A 269 -4.21 18.06 2.22
N SER A 270 -4.68 19.31 2.28
CA SER A 270 -5.98 19.66 2.85
C SER A 270 -7.15 19.22 1.96
N ILE A 271 -7.01 19.30 0.63
CA ILE A 271 -8.04 18.89 -0.32
C ILE A 271 -8.18 17.37 -0.30
N TYR A 272 -7.08 16.64 -0.47
CA TYR A 272 -7.10 15.19 -0.51
C TYR A 272 -7.65 14.56 0.77
N GLN A 273 -7.34 15.11 1.95
CA GLN A 273 -7.89 14.63 3.24
C GLN A 273 -9.40 14.82 3.41
N LYS A 274 -10.02 15.69 2.60
CA LYS A 274 -11.47 15.95 2.66
C LYS A 274 -12.26 15.04 1.74
N VAL A 275 -11.59 14.27 0.88
CA VAL A 275 -12.23 13.35 -0.05
C VAL A 275 -12.90 12.22 0.73
N LYS A 276 -14.17 11.94 0.40
CA LYS A 276 -15.00 10.90 1.02
C LYS A 276 -15.62 10.01 -0.06
N THR A 277 -15.94 8.77 0.27
CA THR A 277 -16.68 7.87 -0.62
C THR A 277 -18.08 8.42 -0.91
N ASP A 278 -18.56 8.27 -2.16
CA ASP A 278 -19.94 8.64 -2.53
C ASP A 278 -20.96 7.60 -2.09
N VAL A 279 -20.52 6.39 -1.73
CA VAL A 279 -21.38 5.30 -1.24
C VAL A 279 -21.79 5.60 0.20
N THR A 280 -23.09 5.80 0.43
CA THR A 280 -23.63 5.85 1.79
C THR A 280 -23.82 4.42 2.31
N PRO A 281 -23.76 4.19 3.64
CA PRO A 281 -24.01 2.86 4.21
C PRO A 281 -25.38 2.25 3.83
N GLU A 282 -26.31 3.07 3.35
CA GLU A 282 -27.65 2.69 2.92
C GLU A 282 -27.67 2.04 1.52
N ASP A 283 -26.63 2.28 0.70
CA ASP A 283 -26.50 1.73 -0.65
C ASP A 283 -25.90 0.31 -0.67
N ILE A 284 -25.52 -0.23 0.49
CA ILE A 284 -25.04 -1.62 0.60
C ILE A 284 -26.27 -2.53 0.60
N PRO A 285 -26.47 -3.39 -0.42
CA PRO A 285 -27.63 -4.27 -0.45
C PRO A 285 -27.62 -5.19 0.79
N ILE A 286 -28.70 -5.12 1.57
CA ILE A 286 -28.91 -6.00 2.73
C ILE A 286 -28.82 -7.45 2.21
N PRO A 287 -28.00 -8.32 2.83
CA PRO A 287 -27.92 -9.72 2.44
C PRO A 287 -29.30 -10.35 2.53
N ILE A 288 -29.86 -10.73 1.39
CA ILE A 288 -31.08 -11.52 1.35
C ILE A 288 -30.66 -12.91 1.85
N HIS A 289 -30.93 -13.20 3.12
CA HIS A 289 -30.81 -14.56 3.62
C HIS A 289 -31.76 -15.44 2.79
N PRO A 290 -31.28 -16.53 2.16
CA PRO A 290 -32.20 -17.49 1.58
C PRO A 290 -33.01 -18.08 2.74
N SER A 291 -34.31 -17.82 2.72
CA SER A 291 -35.27 -18.49 3.60
C SER A 291 -35.07 -19.99 3.44
N SER A 292 -34.61 -20.66 4.50
CA SER A 292 -34.45 -22.10 4.51
C SER A 292 -35.79 -22.77 4.19
N PRO A 293 -35.84 -23.73 3.26
CA PRO A 293 -37.01 -24.58 3.04
C PRO A 293 -37.23 -25.57 4.19
#